data_AF-A0A850QXX8-F1
#
_entry.id   AF-A0A850QXX8-F1
#
_cell.length_a   1.000
_cell.length_b   1.000
_cell.length_c   1.000
_cell.angle_alpha   90.00
_cell.angle_beta   90.00
_cell.angle_gamma   90.00
#
_symmetry.space_group_name_H-M   'P 1'
#
loop_
_entity.id
_entity.type
_entity.pdbx_description
1 polymer ?
#
loop_
_entity_poly.entity_id
_entity_poly.type
_entity_poly.pdbx_seq_one_letter_code
_entity_poly.pdbx_strand_id
1 'polypeptide(L)'
;MESLITIEQQINELLVSESYADDFPEQLERLVAARHQQVEHLLKATDLNRATYDDVVARTQAMKTLLQQHKSIIGERLLKSKRSKQSLSVYNNIQQNRDITRG
;
A
#
# COMPACT_ATOMS: atom_id res chain seq x y z
N MET A 1 2.43 -13.00 15.80
CA MET A 1 3.20 -13.28 14.57
C MET A 1 2.29 -13.52 13.37
N GLU A 2 1.30 -14.41 13.48
CA GLU A 2 0.36 -14.76 12.40
C GLU A 2 -0.23 -13.56 11.63
N SER A 3 -0.72 -12.55 12.33
CA SER A 3 -1.23 -11.31 11.70
C SER A 3 -0.20 -10.63 10.78
N LEU A 4 1.08 -10.59 11.17
CA LEU A 4 2.15 -10.04 10.32
C LEU A 4 2.33 -10.87 9.05
N ILE A 5 2.26 -12.20 9.16
CA ILE A 5 2.38 -13.13 8.03
C ILE A 5 1.23 -12.89 7.04
N THR A 6 0.01 -12.77 7.53
CA THR A 6 -1.18 -12.55 6.69
C THR A 6 -1.09 -11.22 5.92
N ILE A 7 -0.69 -10.14 6.60
CA ILE A 7 -0.54 -8.84 5.94
C ILE A 7 0.52 -8.92 4.83
N GLU A 8 1.64 -9.61 5.08
CA GLU A 8 2.69 -9.74 4.08
C GLU A 8 2.28 -10.61 2.88
N GLN A 9 1.46 -11.64 3.09
CA GLN A 9 0.86 -12.44 2.02
C GLN A 9 -0.08 -11.57 1.16
N GLN A 10 -0.94 -10.77 1.78
CA GLN A 10 -1.83 -9.84 1.09
C GLN A 10 -1.05 -8.81 0.25
N ILE A 11 0.06 -8.29 0.79
CA ILE A 11 0.96 -7.41 0.02
C ILE A 11 1.53 -8.15 -1.18
N ASN A 12 2.01 -9.38 -1.00
CA ASN A 12 2.57 -10.17 -2.09
C ASN A 12 1.53 -10.43 -3.18
N GLU A 13 0.33 -10.89 -2.81
CA GLU A 13 -0.79 -11.13 -3.74
C GLU A 13 -1.15 -9.87 -4.53
N LEU A 14 -1.23 -8.72 -3.86
CA LEU A 14 -1.50 -7.44 -4.49
C LEU A 14 -0.43 -7.05 -5.51
N LEU A 15 0.84 -7.39 -5.26
CA LEU A 15 1.98 -7.06 -6.12
C LEU A 15 2.21 -8.04 -7.28
N VAL A 16 1.72 -9.28 -7.18
CA VAL A 16 1.81 -10.29 -8.25
C VAL A 16 0.55 -10.39 -9.09
N SER A 17 -0.52 -9.65 -8.74
CA SER A 17 -1.77 -9.64 -9.50
C SER A 17 -1.53 -9.26 -10.97
N GLU A 18 -2.15 -10.03 -11.87
CA GLU A 18 -2.13 -9.77 -13.31
C GLU A 18 -2.97 -8.53 -13.67
N SER A 19 -3.98 -8.22 -12.86
CA SER A 19 -4.86 -7.05 -13.03
C SER A 19 -4.86 -6.19 -11.78
N TYR A 20 -4.46 -4.93 -11.94
CA TYR A 20 -4.39 -3.95 -10.87
C TYR A 20 -5.69 -3.16 -10.82
N ALA A 21 -6.37 -3.18 -9.68
CA ALA A 21 -7.52 -2.33 -9.42
C ALA A 21 -7.10 -0.84 -9.36
N ASP A 22 -8.04 0.07 -9.63
CA ASP A 22 -7.78 1.52 -9.63
C ASP A 22 -7.37 2.05 -8.24
N ASP A 23 -7.76 1.36 -7.18
CA ASP A 23 -7.45 1.64 -5.78
C ASP A 23 -6.20 0.89 -5.28
N PHE A 24 -5.44 0.24 -6.18
CA PHE A 24 -4.19 -0.45 -5.84
C PHE A 24 -3.25 0.41 -4.96
N PRO A 25 -3.00 1.70 -5.25
CA PRO A 25 -2.15 2.53 -4.40
C PRO A 25 -2.64 2.63 -2.96
N GLU A 26 -3.94 2.86 -2.77
CA GLU A 26 -4.57 3.00 -1.45
C GLU A 26 -4.55 1.67 -0.70
N GLN A 27 -4.78 0.55 -1.38
CA GLN A 27 -4.69 -0.77 -0.79
C GLN A 27 -3.26 -1.08 -0.31
N LEU A 28 -2.26 -0.82 -1.16
CA LEU A 28 -0.85 -1.05 -0.84
C LEU A 28 -0.41 -0.17 0.35
N GLU A 29 -0.81 1.10 0.37
CA GLU A 29 -0.52 2.02 1.47
C GLU A 29 -1.11 1.52 2.80
N ARG A 30 -2.39 1.12 2.81
CA ARG A 30 -3.06 0.58 4.00
C ARG A 30 -2.37 -0.67 4.53
N LEU A 31 -2.01 -1.60 3.65
CA LEU A 31 -1.35 -2.84 4.04
C LEU A 31 0.06 -2.58 4.60
N VAL A 32 0.84 -1.69 3.98
CA VAL A 32 2.17 -1.32 4.47
C VAL A 32 2.09 -0.62 5.84
N ALA A 33 1.11 0.26 6.02
CA ALA A 33 0.86 0.93 7.31
C ALA A 33 0.46 -0.08 8.40
N ALA A 34 -0.47 -1.00 8.11
CA ALA A 34 -0.87 -2.06 9.03
C ALA A 34 0.31 -2.96 9.40
N ARG A 35 1.15 -3.32 8.43
CA ARG A 35 2.40 -4.07 8.66
C ARG A 35 3.30 -3.32 9.64
N HIS A 36 3.49 -2.02 9.44
CA HIS A 36 4.34 -1.20 10.31
C HIS A 36 3.83 -1.19 11.76
N GLN A 37 2.53 -0.98 11.95
CA GLN A 37 1.90 -1.04 13.26
C GLN A 37 2.08 -2.40 13.93
N GLN A 38 1.91 -3.49 13.18
CA GLN A 38 2.07 -4.84 13.71
C GLN A 38 3.53 -5.15 14.10
N VAL A 39 4.50 -4.70 13.30
CA VAL A 39 5.93 -4.80 13.64
C VAL A 39 6.23 -4.00 14.91
N GLU A 40 5.75 -2.77 15.00
CA GLU A 40 5.95 -1.92 16.18
C GLU A 40 5.36 -2.56 17.44
N HIS A 41 4.14 -3.12 17.34
CA HIS A 41 3.52 -3.86 18.44
C HIS A 41 4.35 -5.06 18.88
N LEU A 42 4.85 -5.88 17.93
CA LEU A 42 5.69 -7.04 18.24
C LEU A 42 7.02 -6.63 18.90
N LEU A 43 7.65 -5.55 18.43
CA LEU A 43 8.91 -5.06 18.99
C LEU A 43 8.76 -4.38 20.35
N LYS A 44 7.55 -3.90 20.70
CA LYS A 44 7.23 -3.31 22.00
C LYS A 44 6.66 -4.32 23.01
N ALA A 45 6.51 -5.58 22.62
CA ALA A 45 5.98 -6.62 23.50
C ALA A 45 6.90 -6.82 24.72
N THR A 46 6.31 -6.91 25.91
CA THR A 46 7.05 -7.08 27.17
C THR A 46 7.80 -8.42 27.27
N ASP A 47 7.34 -9.40 26.51
CA ASP A 47 7.88 -10.77 26.43
C ASP A 47 8.67 -11.01 25.13
N LEU A 48 9.18 -9.94 24.49
CA LEU A 48 9.97 -10.04 23.27
C LEU A 48 11.20 -10.93 23.49
N ASN A 49 11.20 -12.08 22.83
CA ASN A 49 12.35 -12.99 22.81
C ASN A 49 13.21 -12.77 21.55
N ARG A 50 14.46 -13.22 21.63
CA ARG A 50 15.45 -13.06 20.55
C ARG A 50 15.00 -13.69 19.23
N ALA A 51 14.39 -14.88 19.28
CA ALA A 51 13.91 -15.57 18.08
C ALA A 51 12.83 -14.75 17.34
N THR A 52 11.92 -14.14 18.07
CA THR A 52 10.86 -13.28 17.52
C THR A 52 11.46 -12.01 16.90
N TYR A 53 12.44 -11.40 17.57
CA TYR A 53 13.16 -10.24 17.04
C TYR A 53 13.87 -10.57 15.72
N ASP A 54 14.67 -11.65 15.70
CA ASP A 54 15.42 -12.05 14.51
C ASP A 54 14.48 -12.41 13.34
N ASP A 55 13.32 -13.03 13.61
CA ASP A 55 12.29 -13.29 12.60
C ASP A 55 11.68 -12.00 12.04
N VAL A 56 11.33 -11.03 12.89
CA VAL A 56 10.83 -9.71 12.44
C VAL A 56 11.86 -8.99 11.55
N VAL A 57 13.15 -9.08 11.88
CA VAL A 57 14.24 -8.51 11.07
C VAL A 57 14.33 -9.21 9.71
N ALA A 58 14.38 -10.54 9.69
CA ALA A 58 14.45 -11.32 8.46
C ALA A 58 13.26 -11.03 7.52
N ARG A 59 12.06 -10.99 8.09
CA ARG A 59 10.81 -10.67 7.37
C ARG A 59 10.80 -9.25 6.84
N THR A 60 11.33 -8.29 7.59
CA THR A 60 11.48 -6.90 7.13
C THR A 60 12.43 -6.77 5.96
N GLN A 61 13.54 -7.52 5.98
CA GLN A 61 14.47 -7.56 4.84
C GLN A 61 13.85 -8.24 3.60
N ALA A 62 13.09 -9.31 3.79
CA ALA A 62 12.36 -9.97 2.71
C ALA A 62 11.32 -9.02 2.08
N MET A 63 10.51 -8.35 2.90
CA MET A 63 9.50 -7.40 2.42
C MET A 63 10.12 -6.21 1.69
N LYS A 64 11.25 -5.68 2.19
CA LYS A 64 12.01 -4.63 1.49
C LYS A 64 12.45 -5.09 0.11
N THR A 65 12.96 -6.32 0.00
CA THR A 65 13.38 -6.91 -1.28
C THR A 65 12.20 -7.06 -2.23
N LEU A 66 11.06 -7.56 -1.75
CA LEU A 66 9.84 -7.70 -2.54
C LEU A 66 9.37 -6.35 -3.11
N LEU A 67 9.26 -5.32 -2.26
CA LEU A 67 8.85 -3.98 -2.69
C LEU A 67 9.86 -3.36 -3.68
N GLN A 68 11.15 -3.65 -3.54
CA GLN A 68 12.17 -3.21 -4.49
C GLN A 68 12.03 -3.90 -5.85
N GLN A 69 11.79 -5.21 -5.88
CA GLN A 69 11.57 -5.97 -7.13
C GLN A 69 10.37 -5.41 -7.91
N HIS A 70 9.31 -5.02 -7.21
CA HIS A 70 8.09 -4.48 -7.82
C HIS A 70 8.05 -2.95 -7.94
N LYS A 71 9.15 -2.25 -7.60
CA LYS A 71 9.22 -0.78 -7.53
C LYS A 71 8.75 -0.10 -8.83
N SER A 72 9.13 -0.64 -9.99
CA SER A 72 8.76 -0.08 -11.29
C SER A 72 7.25 -0.07 -11.49
N ILE A 73 6.60 -1.21 -11.25
CA ILE A 73 5.14 -1.37 -11.39
C ILE A 73 4.41 -0.49 -10.38
N ILE A 74 4.85 -0.49 -9.13
CA ILE A 74 4.28 0.38 -8.08
C ILE A 74 4.34 1.84 -8.52
N GLY A 75 5.49 2.30 -9.04
CA GLY A 75 5.68 3.66 -9.53
C GLY A 75 4.75 4.01 -10.70
N GLU A 76 4.62 3.13 -11.69
CA GLU A 76 3.73 3.34 -12.82
C GLU A 76 2.26 3.45 -12.38
N ARG A 77 1.82 2.56 -11.50
CA ARG A 77 0.43 2.54 -11.00
C ARG A 77 0.12 3.77 -10.14
N LEU A 78 1.06 4.21 -9.30
CA LEU A 78 0.94 5.47 -8.55
C LEU A 78 0.77 6.67 -9.48
N LEU A 79 1.55 6.74 -10.57
CA LEU A 79 1.44 7.82 -11.55
C LEU A 79 0.10 7.78 -12.30
N LYS A 80 -0.38 6.59 -12.70
CA LYS A 80 -1.69 6.42 -13.35
C LYS A 80 -2.84 6.86 -12.44
N SER A 81 -2.84 6.43 -11.17
CA SER A 81 -3.86 6.85 -10.21
C SER A 81 -3.88 8.36 -9.99
N LYS A 82 -2.70 9.00 -9.85
CA LYS A 82 -2.59 10.47 -9.76
C LYS A 82 -3.18 11.18 -10.97
N ARG A 83 -2.87 10.71 -12.19
CA ARG A 83 -3.42 11.28 -13.42
C ARG A 83 -4.93 11.09 -13.53
N SER A 84 -5.44 9.93 -13.14
CA SER A 84 -6.88 9.62 -13.12
C SER A 84 -7.65 10.53 -12.16
N LYS A 85 -7.12 10.74 -10.94
CA LYS A 85 -7.73 11.67 -9.98
C LYS A 85 -7.71 13.13 -10.46
N GLN A 86 -6.62 13.54 -11.12
CA GLN A 86 -6.53 14.88 -11.71
C GLN A 86 -7.53 15.08 -12.85
N SER A 87 -7.69 14.11 -13.75
CA SER A 87 -8.67 14.23 -14.83
C SER A 87 -10.10 14.29 -14.28
N LEU A 88 -10.47 13.45 -13.32
CA LEU A 88 -11.78 13.50 -12.65
C LEU A 88 -12.04 14.85 -11.95
N SER A 89 -11.02 15.41 -11.28
CA SER A 89 -11.13 16.74 -10.65
C SER A 89 -11.38 17.85 -11.67
N VAL A 90 -10.72 17.80 -12.83
CA VAL A 90 -10.95 18.77 -13.92
C VAL A 90 -12.36 18.62 -14.49
N TYR A 91 -12.83 17.40 -14.72
CA TYR A 91 -14.19 17.15 -15.21
C TYR A 91 -15.27 17.64 -14.22
N ASN A 92 -15.11 17.38 -12.91
CA ASN A 92 -16.03 17.87 -11.88
C ASN A 92 -16.05 19.41 -11.80
N ASN A 93 -14.89 20.07 -11.92
CA ASN A 93 -14.81 21.53 -11.96
C ASN A 93 -15.51 22.13 -13.19
N ILE A 94 -15.41 21.47 -14.36
CA ILE A 94 -16.08 21.93 -15.59
C ILE A 94 -17.60 21.74 -15.50
N GLN A 95 -18.07 20.64 -14.91
CA GLN A 95 -19.51 20.44 -14.66
C GLN A 95 -20.05 21.44 -13.65
N GLN A 96 -19.38 21.63 -12.51
CA GLN A 96 -19.80 22.61 -11.50
C GLN A 96 -19.81 24.05 -12.06
N ASN A 97 -18.83 24.46 -12.85
CA ASN A 97 -18.86 25.79 -13.48
C ASN A 97 -19.94 25.95 -14.56
N ARG A 98 -20.35 24.87 -15.24
CA ARG A 98 -21.46 24.91 -16.21
C ARG A 98 -22.81 25.13 -15.55
N ASP A 99 -23.01 24.60 -14.34
CA ASP A 99 -24.27 24.78 -13.60
C ASP A 99 -24.41 26.18 -13.00
N ILE A 100 -23.30 26.84 -12.64
CA ILE A 100 -23.32 28.21 -12.08
C ILE A 100 -23.60 29.27 -13.17
N THR A 101 -23.24 29.00 -14.43
CA THR A 101 -23.40 29.96 -15.54
C THR A 101 -24.78 29.87 -16.22
N ARG A 102 -25.65 28.95 -15.79
CA ARG A 102 -27.02 28.75 -16.32
C ARG A 102 -28.13 29.07 -15.31
N GLY A 103 -27.78 29.62 -14.14
CA GLY A 103 -28.72 30.12 -13.13
C GLY A 103 -28.97 31.61 -13.26
#